data_AF-A0A0K9PF65-F1
#
_entry.id   AF-A0A0K9PF65-F1
#
_cell.length_a   1.000
_cell.length_b   1.000
_cell.length_c   1.000
_cell.angle_alpha   90.00
_cell.angle_beta   90.00
_cell.angle_gamma   90.00
#
_symmetry.space_group_name_H-M   'P 1'
#
loop_
_entity.id
_entity.type
_entity.pdbx_description
1 polymer ?
#
loop_
_entity_poly.entity_id
_entity_poly.type
_entity_poly.pdbx_seq_one_letter_code
_entity_poly.pdbx_strand_id
1 'polypeptide(L)' 'MTEIYGIELEMIHYGCVVDLLAIYGQLEEAWKFITIMPVQPDSDMWTSFLSCFFHKNQELSKIAIEKLLK' A
#
# COMPACT_ATOMS: atom_id res chain seq x y z
N MET A 1 -3.95 16.23 -1.73
CA MET A 1 -2.84 16.87 -2.47
C MET A 1 -3.36 17.60 -3.71
N THR A 2 -4.25 16.99 -4.48
CA THR A 2 -4.87 17.61 -5.65
C THR A 2 -5.76 18.82 -5.32
N GLU A 3 -6.64 18.71 -4.31
CA GLU A 3 -7.56 19.80 -3.94
C GLU A 3 -6.86 21.00 -3.24
N ILE A 4 -5.76 20.75 -2.54
CA ILE A 4 -5.08 21.76 -1.71
C ILE A 4 -3.93 22.41 -2.47
N TYR A 5 -3.18 21.63 -3.26
CA TYR A 5 -1.95 22.08 -3.92
C TYR A 5 -2.00 21.99 -5.45
N GLY A 6 -3.10 21.49 -6.04
CA GLY A 6 -3.22 21.33 -7.50
C GLY A 6 -2.30 20.26 -8.09
N ILE A 7 -1.69 19.41 -7.26
CA ILE A 7 -0.75 18.36 -7.70
C ILE A 7 -1.53 17.07 -7.92
N GLU A 8 -1.53 16.58 -9.15
CA GLU A 8 -2.02 15.24 -9.47
C GLU A 8 -1.11 14.17 -8.85
N LEU A 9 -1.74 13.26 -8.11
CA LEU A 9 -1.04 12.15 -7.47
C LEU A 9 -0.77 11.06 -8.49
N GLU A 10 0.48 10.90 -8.88
CA GLU A 10 0.96 9.72 -9.59
C GLU A 10 1.09 8.49 -8.68
N MET A 11 1.13 7.28 -9.29
CA MET A 11 1.27 6.01 -8.56
C MET A 11 2.46 5.98 -7.60
N ILE A 12 3.58 6.62 -7.96
CA ILE A 12 4.76 6.72 -7.11
C ILE A 12 4.46 7.36 -5.74
N HIS A 13 3.57 8.35 -5.68
CA HIS A 13 3.22 9.03 -4.43
C HIS A 13 2.41 8.11 -3.51
N TYR A 14 1.51 7.30 -4.08
CA TYR A 14 0.78 6.29 -3.31
C TYR A 14 1.73 5.22 -2.76
N GLY A 15 2.67 4.75 -3.58
CA GLY A 15 3.73 3.85 -3.17
C GLY A 15 4.52 4.38 -1.96
N CYS A 16 4.97 5.64 -2.01
CA CYS A 16 5.68 6.26 -0.90
C CYS A 16 4.88 6.29 0.42
N VAL A 17 3.57 6.56 0.36
CA VAL A 17 2.72 6.56 1.57
C VAL A 17 2.58 5.14 2.13
N VAL A 18 2.38 4.15 1.26
CA VAL A 18 2.30 2.74 1.65
C VAL A 18 3.61 2.29 2.29
N ASP A 19 4.76 2.59 1.69
CA ASP A 19 6.08 2.24 2.22
C ASP A 19 6.31 2.87 3.59
N LEU A 20 5.98 4.14 3.77
CA LEU A 20 6.11 4.82 5.06
C LEU A 20 5.27 4.12 6.14
N LEU A 21 3.97 3.89 5.88
CA LEU A 21 3.09 3.22 6.83
C LEU A 21 3.61 1.81 7.16
N ALA A 22 4.09 1.09 6.17
CA ALA A 22 4.59 -0.27 6.31
C ALA A 22 5.91 -0.34 7.12
N ILE A 23 6.86 0.58 6.89
CA ILE A 23 8.11 0.69 7.65
C ILE A 23 7.83 0.93 9.14
N TYR A 24 6.89 1.82 9.46
CA TYR A 24 6.48 2.12 10.83
C TYR A 24 5.55 1.05 11.45
N GLY A 25 5.23 -0.02 10.73
CA GLY A 25 4.38 -1.11 11.21
C GLY A 25 2.89 -0.75 11.32
N GLN A 26 2.47 0.35 10.70
CA GLN A 26 1.08 0.82 10.62
C GLN A 26 0.34 0.09 9.50
N LEU A 27 0.28 -1.24 9.62
CA LEU A 27 -0.17 -2.12 8.54
C LEU A 27 -1.67 -2.02 8.26
N GLU A 28 -2.48 -1.75 9.28
CA GLU A 28 -3.91 -1.54 9.12
C GLU A 28 -4.20 -0.24 8.35
N GLU A 29 -3.51 0.85 8.71
CA GLU A 29 -3.56 2.11 7.97
C GLU A 29 -3.04 1.98 6.55
N ALA A 30 -1.97 1.21 6.32
CA ALA A 30 -1.48 0.93 4.97
C ALA A 30 -2.53 0.17 4.13
N TRP A 31 -3.19 -0.83 4.71
CA TRP A 31 -4.27 -1.57 4.04
C TRP A 31 -5.48 -0.68 3.74
N LYS A 32 -5.92 0.13 4.72
CA LYS A 32 -6.99 1.13 4.52
C LYS A 32 -6.61 2.09 3.40
N PHE A 33 -5.37 2.56 3.36
CA PHE A 33 -4.90 3.49 2.33
C PHE A 33 -4.96 2.88 0.92
N ILE A 34 -4.48 1.64 0.75
CA ILE A 34 -4.53 0.91 -0.53
C ILE A 34 -5.97 0.63 -0.98
N THR A 35 -6.91 0.50 -0.06
CA THR A 35 -8.32 0.20 -0.38
C THR A 35 -9.16 1.44 -0.68
N ILE A 36 -8.78 2.61 -0.17
CA ILE A 36 -9.50 3.89 -0.40
C ILE A 36 -8.91 4.72 -1.54
N MET A 37 -7.73 4.36 -2.06
CA MET A 37 -7.11 5.14 -3.13
C MET A 37 -7.97 5.10 -4.40
N PRO A 38 -8.04 6.22 -5.16
CA PRO A 38 -8.91 6.33 -6.33
C PRO A 38 -8.36 5.61 -7.57
N VAL A 39 -7.22 4.93 -7.45
CA VAL A 39 -6.47 4.32 -8.55
C VAL A 39 -6.26 2.84 -8.21
N GLN A 40 -6.26 1.96 -9.22
CA GLN A 40 -6.04 0.55 -8.99
C GLN A 40 -4.58 0.27 -8.61
N PRO A 41 -4.31 -0.42 -7.50
CA PRO A 41 -2.97 -0.88 -7.14
C PRO A 41 -2.32 -1.73 -8.22
N ASP A 42 -1.04 -1.51 -8.51
CA ASP A 42 -0.22 -2.37 -9.36
C ASP A 42 0.46 -3.50 -8.55
N SER A 43 1.05 -4.46 -9.27
CA SER A 43 1.78 -5.58 -8.66
C SER A 43 2.92 -5.11 -7.76
N ASP A 44 3.56 -4.01 -8.13
CA ASP A 44 4.76 -3.50 -7.47
C ASP A 44 4.42 -2.90 -6.09
N MET A 45 3.28 -2.22 -5.99
CA MET A 45 2.77 -1.71 -4.71
C MET A 45 2.32 -2.84 -3.77
N TRP A 46 1.70 -3.90 -4.30
CA TRP A 46 1.41 -5.09 -3.49
C TRP A 46 2.67 -5.80 -3.01
N THR A 47 3.70 -5.87 -3.86
CA THR A 47 4.99 -6.48 -3.51
C THR A 47 5.69 -5.66 -2.41
N SER A 48 5.66 -4.34 -2.51
CA SER A 48 6.23 -3.42 -1.51
C SER A 48 5.50 -3.53 -0.18
N PHE A 49 4.16 -3.53 -0.22
CA PHE A 49 3.31 -3.80 0.94
C PHE A 49 3.66 -5.15 1.60
N LEU A 50 3.73 -6.24 0.82
CA LEU A 50 4.05 -7.60 1.29
C LEU A 50 5.44 -7.73 1.91
N SER A 51 6.44 -7.06 1.36
CA SER A 51 7.81 -7.12 1.89
C SER A 51 7.87 -6.67 3.36
N CYS A 52 7.04 -5.69 3.74
CA CYS A 52 6.91 -5.26 5.12
C CYS A 52 6.10 -6.22 6.01
N PHE A 53 5.15 -7.00 5.44
CA PHE A 53 4.41 -8.01 6.20
C PHE A 53 5.27 -9.16 6.68
N PHE A 54 6.16 -9.68 5.82
CA PHE A 54 7.06 -10.77 6.17
C PHE A 54 7.91 -10.46 7.41
N HIS A 55 8.20 -9.18 7.65
CA HIS A 55 8.96 -8.74 8.81
C HIS A 55 8.11 -8.50 10.07
N LYS A 56 6.78 -8.32 10.00
CA LYS A 56 5.99 -7.83 11.16
C LYS A 56 4.60 -8.45 11.40
N ASN A 57 3.91 -9.09 10.43
CA ASN A 57 2.56 -9.67 10.68
C ASN A 57 2.14 -10.73 9.63
N GLN A 58 1.86 -11.97 10.04
CA GLN A 58 1.65 -13.11 9.13
C GLN A 58 0.25 -13.19 8.48
N GLU A 59 -0.80 -12.71 9.13
CA GLU A 59 -2.19 -12.95 8.67
C GLU A 59 -2.58 -12.07 7.47
N LEU A 60 -2.27 -10.77 7.53
CA LEU A 60 -2.48 -9.85 6.41
C LEU A 60 -1.58 -10.16 5.21
N SER A 61 -0.40 -10.77 5.46
CA SER A 61 0.49 -11.25 4.40
C SER A 61 -0.19 -12.30 3.51
N LYS A 62 -1.02 -13.18 4.09
CA LYS A 62 -1.77 -14.20 3.34
C LYS A 62 -2.80 -13.55 2.40
N ILE A 63 -3.54 -12.55 2.89
CA ILE A 63 -4.58 -11.86 2.11
C ILE A 63 -3.97 -11.13 0.90
N ALA A 64 -2.82 -10.48 1.08
CA ALA A 64 -2.15 -9.81 -0.02
C ALA A 64 -1.56 -10.79 -1.05
N ILE A 65 -1.05 -11.95 -0.63
CA ILE A 65 -0.65 -13.03 -1.55
C ILE A 65 -1.85 -13.55 -2.36
N GLU A 66 -3.02 -13.75 -1.74
CA GLU A 66 -4.23 -14.17 -2.45
C GLU A 66 -4.70 -13.17 -3.50
N LYS A 67 -4.46 -11.86 -3.28
CA LYS A 67 -4.77 -10.81 -4.25
C LYS A 67 -3.79 -10.73 -5.42
N LEU A 68 -2.53 -11.14 -5.20
CA LEU A 68 -1.46 -11.16 -6.21
C LEU A 68 -1.50 -12.40 -7.10
N LEU A 69 -1.97 -13.54 -6.57
CA LEU A 69 -2.07 -14.80 -7.30
C LEU A 69 -3.36 -14.94 -8.14
N LYS A 70 -4.16 -13.87 -8.25
CA LYS A 70 -5.44 -13.86 -8.96
C LYS A 70 -5.40 -12.86 -10.12
#